data_AF-A0A9D5M2X6-F1
#
_entry.id   AF-A0A9D5M2X6-F1
#
_cell.length_a   1.000
_cell.length_b   1.000
_cell.length_c   1.000
_cell.angle_alpha   90.00
_cell.angle_beta   90.00
_cell.angle_gamma   90.00
#
_symmetry.space_group_name_H-M   'P 1'
#
loop_
_entity.id
_entity.type
_entity.pdbx_description
1 polymer ?
#
loop_
_entity_poly.entity_id
_entity_poly.type
_entity_poly.pdbx_seq_one_letter_code
_entity_poly.pdbx_strand_id
1 'polypeptide(L)' 'MLENTATVRATANHFGLSKSTVHTDLTKRLKRIDENLYRQVKHLLFVNLSERHIRGGIATRKKFKGK' A
#
# COMPACT_ATOMS: atom_id res chain seq x y z
N MET A 1 10.76 -13.19 2.73
CA MET A 1 9.29 -13.09 2.83
C MET A 1 8.99 -11.67 3.31
N LEU A 2 8.07 -10.93 2.69
CA LEU A 2 7.76 -9.56 3.13
C LEU A 2 7.13 -9.60 4.52
N GLU A 3 7.77 -8.99 5.51
CA GLU A 3 7.37 -9.09 6.93
C GLU A 3 6.07 -8.32 7.25
N ASN A 4 5.69 -7.35 6.42
CA ASN A 4 4.57 -6.46 6.71
C ASN A 4 3.72 -6.20 5.46
N THR A 5 2.42 -6.45 5.55
CA THR A 5 1.44 -6.24 4.45
C THR A 5 0.91 -4.79 4.41
N ALA A 6 1.79 -3.83 4.68
CA ALA A 6 1.43 -2.42 4.81
C ALA A 6 0.94 -1.81 3.48
N THR A 7 0.00 -0.86 3.59
CA THR A 7 -0.47 -0.09 2.43
C THR A 7 0.51 1.03 2.09
N VAL A 8 0.55 1.47 0.83
CA VAL A 8 1.36 2.63 0.39
C VAL A 8 1.16 3.86 1.28
N ARG A 9 -0.07 4.11 1.74
CA ARG A 9 -0.37 5.25 2.63
C ARG A 9 0.21 5.05 4.03
N ALA A 10 0.16 3.83 4.58
CA ALA A 10 0.76 3.53 5.87
C ALA A 10 2.29 3.66 5.81
N THR A 11 2.91 3.13 4.75
CA THR A 11 4.34 3.27 4.49
C THR A 11 4.74 4.75 4.36
N ALA A 12 3.99 5.52 3.57
CA ALA A 12 4.21 6.96 3.42
C ALA A 12 4.20 7.70 4.77
N ASN A 13 3.21 7.42 5.62
CA ASN A 13 3.13 8.02 6.95
C ASN A 13 4.31 7.60 7.85
N HIS A 14 4.74 6.35 7.80
CA HIS A 14 5.88 5.84 8.58
C HIS A 14 7.20 6.51 8.20
N PHE A 15 7.45 6.71 6.89
CA PHE A 15 8.68 7.32 6.40
C PHE A 15 8.62 8.85 6.28
N GLY A 16 7.49 9.48 6.65
CA GLY A 16 7.30 10.93 6.49
C GLY A 16 7.31 11.40 5.03
N LEU A 17 7.00 10.50 4.09
CA LEU A 17 7.00 10.77 2.65
C LEU A 17 5.57 10.96 2.12
N SER A 18 5.45 11.57 0.95
CA SER A 18 4.16 11.61 0.26
C SER A 18 3.81 10.22 -0.31
N LYS A 19 2.51 9.90 -0.34
CA LYS A 19 2.00 8.69 -1.01
C LYS A 19 2.49 8.59 -2.46
N SER A 20 2.53 9.72 -3.19
CA SER A 20 2.95 9.76 -4.59
C SER A 20 4.44 9.42 -4.75
N THR A 21 5.26 9.90 -3.81
CA THR A 21 6.70 9.61 -3.75
C THR A 21 6.92 8.11 -3.57
N VAL A 22 6.30 7.50 -2.54
CA VAL A 22 6.40 6.06 -2.27
C VAL A 22 5.89 5.25 -3.47
N HIS A 23 4.77 5.63 -4.07
CA HIS A 23 4.24 4.93 -5.25
C HIS A 23 5.21 4.98 -6.44
N THR A 24 5.78 6.15 -6.72
CA THR A 24 6.76 6.33 -7.81
C THR A 24 8.02 5.50 -7.56
N ASP A 25 8.50 5.47 -6.33
CA ASP A 25 9.67 4.69 -5.95
C ASP A 25 9.41 3.19 -6.13
N LEU A 26 8.27 2.68 -5.66
CA LEU A 26 7.91 1.26 -5.78
C LEU A 26 7.61 0.82 -7.22
N THR A 27 7.02 1.68 -8.04
CA THR A 27 6.59 1.30 -9.40
C THR A 27 7.63 1.57 -10.49
N LYS A 28 8.48 2.59 -10.31
CA LYS A 28 9.48 2.98 -11.32
C LYS A 28 10.90 2.64 -10.88
N ARG A 29 11.31 3.07 -9.68
CA ARG A 29 12.71 2.95 -9.24
C ARG A 29 13.04 1.52 -8.82
N LEU A 30 12.18 0.92 -8.00
CA LEU A 30 12.40 -0.41 -7.44
C LEU A 30 12.61 -1.47 -8.53
N LYS A 31 11.82 -1.44 -9.62
CA LYS A 31 11.98 -2.37 -10.75
C LYS A 31 13.39 -2.34 -11.36
N ARG A 32 14.07 -1.18 -11.34
CA ARG A 32 15.42 -1.02 -11.90
C ARG A 32 16.52 -1.41 -10.91
N ILE A 33 16.23 -1.38 -9.61
CA ILE A 33 17.19 -1.69 -8.54
C ILE A 33 17.13 -3.17 -8.19
N ASP A 34 15.92 -3.70 -7.98
CA ASP A 34 15.68 -5.09 -7.62
C ASP A 34 14.34 -5.56 -8.22
N GLU A 35 14.43 -6.37 -9.27
CA GLU A 35 13.26 -6.91 -9.95
C GLU A 35 12.51 -7.95 -9.10
N ASN A 36 13.23 -8.74 -8.28
CA ASN A 36 12.61 -9.77 -7.46
C ASN A 36 11.78 -9.13 -6.34
N LEU A 37 12.35 -8.12 -5.66
CA LEU A 37 11.62 -7.35 -4.66
C LEU A 37 10.44 -6.59 -5.29
N TYR A 38 10.61 -6.04 -6.49
CA TYR A 38 9.50 -5.43 -7.24
C TYR A 38 8.34 -6.39 -7.47
N ARG A 39 8.61 -7.65 -7.87
CA ARG A 39 7.55 -8.66 -8.09
C ARG A 39 6.77 -8.94 -6.80
N GLN A 40 7.47 -9.07 -5.67
CA GLN A 40 6.84 -9.29 -4.36
C GLN A 40 5.97 -8.10 -3.94
N VAL A 41 6.51 -6.87 -4.05
CA VAL A 41 5.76 -5.64 -3.74
C VAL A 41 4.56 -5.50 -4.68
N LYS A 42 4.71 -5.79 -5.97
CA LYS A 42 3.62 -5.72 -6.95
C LYS A 42 2.47 -6.66 -6.57
N HIS A 43 2.78 -7.89 -6.14
CA HIS A 43 1.77 -8.82 -5.64
C HIS A 43 1.04 -8.25 -4.40
N LEU A 44 1.79 -7.71 -3.43
CA LEU A 44 1.21 -7.08 -2.24
C LEU A 44 0.31 -5.88 -2.59
N LEU A 45 0.71 -5.06 -3.58
CA LEU A 45 -0.10 -3.94 -4.07
C LEU A 45 -1.42 -4.42 -4.69
N PHE A 46 -1.40 -5.54 -5.41
CA PHE A 46 -2.60 -6.14 -6.00
C PHE A 46 -3.58 -6.63 -4.93
N VAL A 47 -3.09 -7.38 -3.93
CA VAL A 47 -3.90 -7.83 -2.78
C VAL A 47 -4.51 -6.62 -2.06
N ASN A 48 -3.71 -5.58 -1.82
CA ASN A 48 -4.22 -4.35 -1.23
C ASN A 48 -5.32 -3.69 -2.07
N LEU A 49 -5.17 -3.69 -3.39
CA LEU A 49 -6.17 -3.10 -4.29
C LEU A 49 -7.48 -3.91 -4.28
N SER A 50 -7.41 -5.24 -4.26
CA SER A 50 -8.60 -6.09 -4.20
C SER A 50 -9.35 -5.88 -2.88
N GLU A 51 -8.66 -5.79 -1.75
CA GLU A 51 -9.28 -5.57 -0.42
C GLU A 51 -9.72 -4.12 -0.16
N ARG A 52 -9.40 -3.18 -1.06
CA ARG A 52 -9.68 -1.75 -0.88
C ARG A 52 -11.16 -1.47 -0.60
N HIS A 53 -12.06 -2.17 -1.30
CA HIS A 53 -13.50 -1.96 -1.15
C HIS A 53 -14.01 -2.44 0.22
N ILE A 54 -13.46 -3.55 0.74
CA ILE A 54 -13.75 -4.06 2.10
C ILE A 54 -13.36 -2.99 3.14
N ARG A 55 -12.14 -2.46 3.03
CA ARG A 55 -11.66 -1.38 3.89
C ARG A 55 -12.48 -0.11 3.77
N GLY A 56 -12.91 0.23 2.55
CA GLY A 56 -13.83 1.35 2.28
C GLY A 56 -15.18 1.19 2.97
N GLY A 57 -15.80 0.00 2.85
CA GLY A 57 -17.06 -0.31 3.54
C GLY A 57 -16.95 -0.22 5.06
N ILE A 58 -15.86 -0.73 5.63
CA ILE A 58 -15.56 -0.60 7.06
C ILE A 58 -15.38 0.87 7.45
N ALA A 59 -14.70 1.68 6.64
CA ALA A 59 -14.50 3.10 6.91
C ALA A 59 -15.82 3.88 6.90
N THR A 60 -16.70 3.63 5.92
CA THR A 60 -18.04 4.23 5.86
C THR A 60 -18.87 3.81 7.07
N ARG A 61 -18.89 2.51 7.40
CA ARG A 61 -19.59 2.02 8.59
C ARG A 61 -19.10 2.70 9.86
N LYS A 62 -17.78 2.85 10.04
CA LYS A 62 -17.18 3.54 11.21
C LYS A 62 -17.53 5.03 11.26
N LYS A 63 -17.59 5.71 10.10
CA LYS A 63 -17.95 7.14 10.02
C LYS A 63 -19.39 7.39 10.49
N PHE A 64 -20.32 6.51 10.15
CA PHE A 64 -21.77 6.73 10.37
C PHE A 64 -22.38 5.95 11.53
N LYS A 65 -21.79 4.83 11.98
CA LYS A 65 -22.25 4.15 13.21
C LYS A 65 -21.92 4.92 14.49
N GLY A 66 -21.18 6.02 14.39
CA GLY A 66 -20.54 6.64 15.54
C GLY A 66 -19.49 5.70 16.13
N LYS A 67 -18.44 6.28 16.69
CA LYS A 67 -17.98 5.71 17.95
C LYS A 67 -18.95 6.17 19.03
#